data_AF-A0A9E5YU67-F1
#
_entry.id   AF-A0A9E5YU67-F1
#
_cell.length_a   1.000
_cell.length_b   1.000
_cell.length_c   1.000
_cell.angle_alpha   90.00
_cell.angle_beta   90.00
_cell.angle_gamma   90.00
#
_symmetry.space_group_name_H-M   'P 1'
#
loop_
_entity.id
_entity.type
_entity.pdbx_description
1 polymer ?
#
loop_
_entity_poly.entity_id
_entity_poly.type
_entity_poly.pdbx_seq_one_letter_code
_entity_poly.pdbx_strand_id
1 'polypeptide(L)'
;MAQRFENLGIPNRAKGVVSLYDVTEDWGPIYDRSDLNGFYLAIGSSGNQFKNGPTAGKMMAALIEACENGHDHDATPVTFELEHIKRTIDLGFCSRNREINKNSSFSVIG
;
A
#
# COMPACT_ATOMS: atom_id res chain seq x y z
N MET A 1 -18.21 -17.02 -11.76
CA MET A 1 -19.55 -16.49 -12.07
C MET A 1 -20.62 -17.50 -11.68
N ALA A 2 -21.50 -17.81 -12.64
CA ALA A 2 -22.52 -18.86 -12.54
C ALA A 2 -21.97 -20.26 -12.20
N GLN A 3 -20.73 -20.59 -12.59
CA GLN A 3 -20.06 -21.84 -12.17
C GLN A 3 -19.71 -21.91 -10.67
N ARG A 4 -19.64 -20.76 -9.97
CA ARG A 4 -19.37 -20.69 -8.52
C ARG A 4 -20.63 -20.40 -7.71
N PHE A 5 -21.68 -19.89 -8.35
CA PHE A 5 -22.97 -19.55 -7.76
C PHE A 5 -24.08 -20.02 -8.69
N GLU A 6 -24.53 -21.26 -8.52
CA GLU A 6 -25.42 -21.95 -9.47
C GLU A 6 -26.77 -21.24 -9.66
N ASN A 7 -27.26 -20.53 -8.62
CA ASN A 7 -28.51 -19.77 -8.67
C ASN A 7 -28.35 -18.36 -9.28
N LEU A 8 -27.14 -17.95 -9.65
CA LEU A 8 -26.92 -16.65 -10.27
C LEU A 8 -27.25 -16.72 -11.76
N GLY A 9 -28.40 -16.14 -12.13
CA GLY A 9 -28.83 -16.06 -13.53
C GLY A 9 -27.80 -15.38 -14.43
N ILE A 10 -27.64 -15.91 -15.65
CA ILE A 10 -26.74 -15.33 -16.64
C ILE A 10 -27.44 -14.10 -17.25
N PRO A 11 -26.87 -12.89 -17.14
CA PRO A 11 -27.50 -11.71 -17.70
C PRO A 11 -27.48 -11.75 -19.23
N ASN A 12 -28.60 -11.39 -19.87
CA ASN A 12 -28.72 -11.31 -21.33
C ASN A 12 -27.95 -10.15 -21.97
N ARG A 13 -27.24 -9.34 -21.16
CA ARG A 13 -26.41 -8.23 -21.62
C ARG A 13 -25.13 -8.16 -20.80
N ALA A 14 -23.98 -8.21 -21.47
CA ALA A 14 -22.69 -8.02 -20.84
C ALA A 14 -22.56 -6.59 -20.28
N LYS A 15 -22.10 -6.48 -19.04
CA LYS A 15 -21.69 -5.22 -18.38
C LYS A 15 -20.36 -5.47 -17.68
N GLY A 16 -19.45 -4.50 -17.75
CA GLY A 16 -18.14 -4.61 -17.13
C GLY A 16 -17.45 -3.26 -17.02
N VAL A 17 -16.50 -3.17 -16.10
CA VAL A 17 -15.57 -2.06 -15.97
C VAL A 17 -14.16 -2.64 -15.95
N VAL A 18 -13.20 -1.87 -16.46
CA VAL A 18 -11.77 -2.22 -16.41
C VAL A 18 -11.04 -1.15 -15.61
N SER A 19 -10.00 -1.56 -14.90
CA SER A 19 -9.10 -0.68 -14.17
C SER A 19 -7.71 -1.30 -14.15
N LEU A 20 -6.71 -0.54 -13.69
CA LEU A 20 -5.32 -0.97 -13.58
C LEU A 20 -4.88 -0.96 -12.13
N TYR A 21 -3.97 -1.87 -11.80
CA TYR A 21 -3.20 -1.79 -10.57
C TYR A 21 -1.82 -1.21 -10.89
N ASP A 22 -1.39 -0.28 -10.07
CA ASP A 22 -0.01 0.16 -9.99
C ASP A 22 0.75 -0.83 -9.09
N VAL A 23 1.61 -1.66 -9.68
CA VAL A 23 2.20 -2.86 -9.06
C VAL A 23 3.70 -2.67 -8.89
N THR A 24 4.19 -2.96 -7.68
CA THR A 24 5.62 -3.00 -7.34
C THR A 24 6.18 -4.42 -7.47
N GLU A 25 7.50 -4.56 -7.49
CA GLU A 25 8.17 -5.85 -7.71
C GLU A 25 7.77 -6.92 -6.69
N ASP A 26 7.60 -6.55 -5.43
CA ASP A 26 7.17 -7.46 -4.35
C ASP A 26 5.68 -7.33 -4.01
N TRP A 27 4.89 -6.61 -4.80
CA TRP A 27 3.45 -6.37 -4.58
C TRP A 27 3.11 -5.67 -3.24
N GLY A 28 4.10 -5.00 -2.62
CA GLY A 28 3.92 -4.14 -1.45
C GLY A 28 3.73 -2.67 -1.82
N PRO A 29 2.98 -1.88 -1.04
CA PRO A 29 2.83 -0.45 -1.30
C PRO A 29 4.15 0.31 -1.16
N ILE A 30 4.21 1.49 -1.78
CA ILE A 30 5.22 2.50 -1.48
C ILE A 30 4.52 3.66 -0.78
N TYR A 31 4.87 3.85 0.49
CA TYR A 31 4.44 4.96 1.36
C TYR A 31 5.71 5.61 1.89
N ASP A 32 6.20 6.63 1.19
CA ASP A 32 7.58 7.10 1.39
C ASP A 32 7.74 8.58 1.01
N ARG A 33 8.89 9.17 1.37
CA ARG A 33 9.39 10.39 0.75
C ARG A 33 9.91 10.10 -0.66
N SER A 34 10.09 11.15 -1.45
CA SER A 34 10.81 11.08 -2.73
C SER A 34 12.21 11.70 -2.59
N ASP A 35 13.02 11.57 -3.64
CA ASP A 35 14.32 12.25 -3.73
C ASP A 35 14.17 13.78 -3.87
N LEU A 36 12.95 14.26 -4.19
CA LEU A 36 12.63 15.67 -4.24
C LEU A 36 12.01 16.12 -2.90
N ASN A 37 12.68 17.05 -2.22
CA ASN A 37 12.21 17.58 -0.95
C ASN A 37 10.80 18.18 -1.06
N GLY A 38 9.94 17.88 -0.08
CA GLY A 38 8.53 18.29 -0.05
C GLY A 38 7.59 17.43 -0.91
N PHE A 39 8.08 16.40 -1.60
CA PHE A 39 7.27 15.47 -2.39
C PHE A 39 7.30 14.07 -1.78
N TYR A 40 6.11 13.45 -1.71
CA TYR A 40 5.86 12.18 -1.04
C TYR A 40 5.07 11.23 -1.94
N LEU A 41 5.28 9.93 -1.75
CA LEU A 41 4.77 8.86 -2.59
C LEU A 41 3.78 8.02 -1.79
N ALA A 42 2.58 7.85 -2.33
CA ALA A 42 1.60 6.87 -1.88
C ALA A 42 1.10 6.06 -3.10
N ILE A 43 1.97 5.18 -3.59
CA ILE A 43 1.86 4.49 -4.88
C ILE A 43 2.04 2.98 -4.72
N GLY A 44 2.01 2.21 -5.81
CA GLY A 44 2.37 0.80 -5.77
C GLY A 44 1.37 -0.09 -5.02
N SER A 45 0.09 0.32 -4.96
CA SER A 45 -0.97 -0.33 -4.17
C SER A 45 -1.23 -1.80 -4.51
N SER A 46 -0.74 -2.29 -5.66
CA SER A 46 -0.67 -3.71 -6.04
C SER A 46 -2.00 -4.46 -5.91
N GLY A 47 -3.11 -3.73 -6.02
CA GLY A 47 -4.48 -4.27 -5.96
C GLY A 47 -4.97 -4.74 -4.59
N ASN A 48 -4.19 -4.59 -3.51
CA ASN A 48 -4.54 -5.13 -2.19
C ASN A 48 -4.73 -4.07 -1.09
N GLN A 49 -4.50 -2.79 -1.39
CA GLN A 49 -4.50 -1.70 -0.40
C GLN A 49 -5.81 -0.95 -0.22
N PHE A 50 -6.87 -1.22 -0.99
CA PHE A 50 -8.17 -0.53 -0.79
C PHE A 50 -8.65 -0.63 0.66
N LYS A 51 -8.51 -1.82 1.28
CA LYS A 51 -8.86 -2.07 2.68
C LYS A 51 -7.99 -1.31 3.69
N ASN A 52 -6.77 -0.94 3.28
CA ASN A 52 -5.77 -0.28 4.12
C ASN A 52 -5.75 1.23 3.93
N GLY A 53 -6.55 1.80 3.01
CA GLY A 53 -6.56 3.22 2.68
C GLY A 53 -6.57 4.17 3.88
N PRO A 54 -7.45 3.97 4.90
CA PRO A 54 -7.46 4.82 6.10
C PRO A 54 -6.14 4.79 6.87
N THR A 55 -5.56 3.60 7.07
CA THR A 55 -4.27 3.45 7.77
C THR A 55 -3.14 4.02 6.94
N ALA A 56 -3.14 3.83 5.61
CA ALA A 56 -2.18 4.45 4.71
C ALA A 56 -2.17 5.97 4.83
N GLY A 57 -3.34 6.60 4.89
CA GLY A 57 -3.45 8.06 5.11
C GLY A 57 -2.82 8.51 6.43
N LYS A 58 -3.05 7.77 7.53
CA LYS A 58 -2.44 8.08 8.84
C LYS A 58 -0.92 7.88 8.83
N MET A 59 -0.43 6.80 8.21
CA MET A 59 1.00 6.56 8.06
C MET A 59 1.67 7.66 7.23
N MET A 60 1.07 8.05 6.11
CA MET A 60 1.59 9.15 5.29
C MET A 60 1.61 10.48 6.03
N ALA A 61 0.56 10.81 6.80
CA ALA A 61 0.54 12.02 7.61
C ALA A 61 1.69 12.06 8.63
N ALA A 62 1.91 10.95 9.36
CA ALA A 62 3.01 10.85 10.32
C ALA A 62 4.40 10.90 9.65
N LEU A 63 4.55 10.24 8.49
CA LEU A 63 5.80 10.26 7.72
C LEU A 63 6.13 11.67 7.23
N ILE A 64 5.14 12.37 6.66
CA ILE A 64 5.29 13.75 6.17
C ILE A 64 5.65 14.66 7.33
N GLU A 65 4.91 14.63 8.43
CA GLU A 65 5.18 15.47 9.60
C GLU A 65 6.59 15.25 10.16
N ALA A 66 7.05 13.99 10.24
CA ALA A 66 8.40 13.69 10.68
C ALA A 66 9.45 14.29 9.72
N CYS A 67 9.31 14.04 8.42
CA CYS A 67 10.26 14.53 7.40
C CYS A 67 10.32 16.06 7.34
N GLU A 68 9.17 16.74 7.38
CA GLU A 68 9.10 18.20 7.38
C GLU A 68 9.67 18.81 8.68
N ASN A 69 9.72 18.05 9.77
CA ASN A 69 10.41 18.42 11.02
C ASN A 69 11.91 18.03 11.04
N GLY A 70 12.48 17.63 9.89
CA GLY A 70 13.91 17.35 9.73
C GLY A 70 14.32 15.91 10.00
N HIS A 71 13.37 14.98 10.14
CA HIS A 71 13.66 13.55 10.29
C HIS A 71 14.14 12.94 8.97
N ASP A 72 15.27 12.23 8.98
CA ASP A 72 15.77 11.51 7.82
C ASP A 72 15.15 10.10 7.76
N HIS A 73 14.04 9.98 7.02
CA HIS A 73 13.35 8.70 6.83
C HIS A 73 14.19 7.66 6.08
N ASP A 74 15.07 8.08 5.15
CA ASP A 74 15.88 7.14 4.37
C ASP A 74 16.99 6.51 5.24
N ALA A 75 17.56 7.27 6.18
CA ALA A 75 18.58 6.77 7.10
C ALA A 75 17.98 6.07 8.32
N THR A 76 16.85 6.56 8.84
CA THR A 76 16.16 5.99 10.01
C THR A 76 14.66 5.99 9.74
N PRO A 77 14.07 4.87 9.32
CA PRO A 77 12.66 4.83 8.99
C PRO A 77 11.75 5.29 10.14
N VAL A 78 10.70 6.02 9.78
CA VAL A 78 9.66 6.45 10.73
C VAL A 78 8.94 5.23 11.27
N THR A 79 8.62 5.22 12.56
CA THR A 79 7.78 4.18 13.16
C THR A 79 6.36 4.70 13.41
N PHE A 80 5.37 3.81 13.33
CA PHE A 80 3.96 4.15 13.45
C PHE A 80 3.23 3.20 14.40
N GLU A 81 2.49 3.72 15.37
CA GLU A 81 1.67 2.90 16.27
C GLU A 81 0.29 2.61 15.66
N LEU A 82 -0.03 1.34 15.51
CA LEU A 82 -1.37 0.88 15.15
C LEU A 82 -2.29 0.96 16.39
N GLU A 83 -2.99 2.10 16.51
CA GLU A 83 -3.71 2.53 17.71
C GLU A 83 -4.67 1.47 18.32
N HIS A 84 -5.27 0.63 17.48
CA HIS A 84 -6.27 -0.36 17.90
C HIS A 84 -5.68 -1.68 18.38
N ILE A 85 -4.48 -2.04 17.89
CA ILE A 85 -3.82 -3.31 18.25
C ILE A 85 -2.55 -3.10 19.08
N LYS A 86 -2.20 -1.84 19.37
CA LYS A 86 -1.06 -1.45 20.21
C LYS A 86 0.26 -2.07 19.73
N ARG A 87 0.45 -2.04 18.41
CA ARG A 87 1.65 -2.54 17.75
C ARG A 87 2.31 -1.43 16.96
N THR A 88 3.60 -1.23 17.21
CA THR A 88 4.43 -0.34 16.40
C THR A 88 4.94 -1.09 15.18
N ILE A 89 4.89 -0.43 14.03
CA ILE A 89 5.47 -0.89 12.76
C ILE A 89 6.53 0.10 12.29
N ASP A 90 7.55 -0.42 11.62
CA ASP A 90 8.60 0.36 10.97
C ASP A 90 8.14 0.68 9.54
N LEU A 91 7.98 1.94 9.16
CA LEU A 91 7.47 2.30 7.82
C LEU A 91 8.47 2.02 6.68
N GLY A 92 9.70 1.62 6.99
CA GLY A 92 10.71 1.19 6.03
C GLY A 92 10.29 -0.03 5.20
N PHE A 93 9.34 -0.85 5.67
CA PHE A 93 8.77 -1.92 4.82
C PHE A 93 7.98 -1.37 3.62
N CYS A 94 7.60 -0.09 3.64
CA CYS A 94 6.96 0.62 2.54
C CYS A 94 7.93 1.53 1.77
N SER A 95 9.22 1.56 2.11
CA SER A 95 10.17 2.46 1.45
C SER A 95 10.37 2.09 -0.02
N ARG A 96 10.66 3.09 -0.86
CA ARG A 96 11.15 2.92 -2.24
C ARG A 96 12.54 2.26 -2.29
N ASN A 97 13.29 2.33 -1.19
CA ASN A 97 14.63 1.79 -1.03
C ASN A 97 14.67 0.44 -0.29
N ARG A 98 13.50 -0.17 -0.03
CA ARG A 98 13.42 -1.45 0.70
C ARG A 98 14.06 -2.59 -0.09
N GLU A 99 14.52 -3.62 0.63
CA GLU A 99 14.81 -4.90 0.01
C GLU A 99 13.51 -5.55 -0.46
N ILE A 100 13.50 -6.07 -1.70
CA ILE A 100 12.36 -6.79 -2.27
C ILE A 100 12.02 -7.99 -1.39
N ASN A 101 10.78 -8.01 -0.87
CA ASN A 101 10.34 -9.09 -0.01
C ASN A 101 10.09 -10.38 -0.82
N LYS A 102 11.07 -11.29 -0.80
CA LYS A 102 10.99 -12.61 -1.46
C LYS A 102 9.91 -13.54 -0.90
N ASN A 103 9.39 -13.24 0.29
CA ASN A 103 8.29 -14.00 0.90
C ASN A 103 6.91 -13.46 0.51
N SER A 104 6.85 -12.43 -0.34
CA SER A 104 5.60 -11.97 -0.96
C SER A 104 4.97 -13.09 -1.78
N SER A 105 3.64 -13.04 -1.94
CA SER A 105 2.94 -13.92 -2.87
C SER A 105 3.19 -13.56 -4.34
N PHE A 106 3.80 -12.40 -4.61
CA PHE A 106 3.92 -11.81 -5.95
C PHE A 106 2.56 -11.74 -6.68
N SER A 107 1.50 -11.44 -5.92
CA SER A 107 0.14 -11.34 -6.42
C SER A 107 -0.70 -10.43 -5.52
N VAL A 108 -1.96 -10.21 -5.91
CA VAL A 108 -2.96 -9.47 -5.12
C VAL A 108 -3.26 -10.11 -3.76
N ILE A 109 -2.88 -11.37 -3.57
CA ILE A 109 -3.01 -12.09 -2.31
C ILE A 109 -1.89 -11.58 -1.39
N GLY A 110 -2.09 -10.40 -0.80
CA GLY A 110 -1.14 -9.81 0.16
C GLY A 110 -0.91 -10.66 1.40
#